data_AF-A0A1Y1MSN5-F1
#
_entry.id   AF-A0A1Y1MSN5-F1
#
_cell.length_a   1.000
_cell.length_b   1.000
_cell.length_c   1.000
_cell.angle_alpha   90.00
_cell.angle_beta   90.00
_cell.angle_gamma   90.00
#
_symmetry.space_group_name_H-M   'P 1'
#
loop_
_entity.id
_entity.type
_entity.pdbx_description
1 polymer ?
#
loop_
_entity_poly.entity_id
_entity_poly.type
_entity_poly.pdbx_seq_one_letter_code
_entity_poly.pdbx_strand_id
1 'polypeptide(L)'
;TASQRDETFLDLSIDLEEHASVTSCLRKFSAEEMLCERNKFHCDHCGGLQEAEKRMKVKRLPKILTLHLKRFKYTEDYSRLQKLFHRVVYPYHLRMFNTTDDAEDPD
;
A
#
# COMPACT_ATOMS: atom_id res chain seq x y z
N THR A 1 11.19 -13.57 -14.22
CA THR A 1 12.15 -13.30 -13.13
C THR A 1 11.49 -12.41 -12.11
N ALA A 2 11.56 -12.74 -10.83
CA ALA A 2 11.04 -11.89 -9.75
C ALA A 2 12.16 -10.99 -9.22
N SER A 3 11.83 -9.74 -8.89
CA SER A 3 12.72 -8.81 -8.20
C SER A 3 12.11 -8.46 -6.84
N GLN A 4 12.94 -8.36 -5.81
CA GLN A 4 12.53 -7.97 -4.46
C GLN A 4 13.41 -6.81 -4.00
N ARG A 5 12.78 -5.82 -3.37
CA ARG A 5 13.47 -4.67 -2.77
C ARG A 5 12.93 -4.47 -1.36
N ASP A 6 13.83 -4.53 -0.39
CA ASP A 6 13.51 -4.26 1.01
C ASP A 6 13.70 -2.77 1.31
N GLU A 7 12.72 -2.15 1.96
CA GLU A 7 12.73 -0.74 2.33
C GLU A 7 12.26 -0.56 3.78
N THR A 8 12.82 0.45 4.46
CA THR A 8 12.40 0.84 5.82
C THR A 8 11.27 1.85 5.76
N PHE A 9 10.33 1.80 6.71
CA PHE A 9 9.21 2.74 6.81
C PHE A 9 9.00 3.23 8.24
N LEU A 10 8.38 4.40 8.39
CA LEU A 10 7.97 4.99 9.67
C LEU A 10 6.45 4.95 9.87
N ASP A 11 5.71 5.05 8.77
CA ASP A 11 4.25 4.93 8.72
C ASP A 11 3.81 4.19 7.47
N LEU A 12 2.59 3.65 7.51
CA LEU A 12 1.88 3.19 6.34
C LEU A 12 0.82 4.21 5.97
N SER A 13 1.04 4.88 4.85
CA SER A 13 0.10 5.84 4.28
C SER A 13 -0.95 5.12 3.44
N ILE A 14 -2.15 4.94 3.99
CA ILE A 14 -3.23 4.16 3.38
C ILE A 14 -4.30 5.05 2.71
N ASP A 15 -4.67 4.66 1.51
CA ASP A 15 -5.74 5.30 0.73
C ASP A 15 -7.12 4.96 1.31
N LEU A 16 -8.02 5.94 1.25
CA LEU A 16 -9.36 5.84 1.81
C LEU A 16 -10.41 5.75 0.72
N GLU A 17 -11.42 4.94 1.00
CA GLU A 17 -12.64 4.83 0.21
C GLU A 17 -13.87 5.03 1.10
N GLU A 18 -15.00 5.28 0.45
CA GLU A 18 -16.28 5.39 1.13
C GLU A 18 -16.61 4.10 1.89
N HIS A 19 -17.04 4.27 3.14
CA HIS A 19 -17.44 3.17 4.03
C HIS A 19 -16.35 2.09 4.27
N ALA A 20 -15.07 2.43 4.11
CA ALA A 20 -13.96 1.50 4.30
C ALA A 20 -13.64 1.22 5.78
N SER A 21 -12.97 0.09 6.02
CA SER A 21 -12.30 -0.22 7.28
C SER A 21 -10.78 -0.14 7.12
N VAL A 22 -10.05 0.09 8.21
CA VAL A 22 -8.57 0.05 8.20
C VAL A 22 -8.05 -1.27 7.63
N THR A 23 -8.67 -2.39 7.99
CA THR A 23 -8.37 -3.71 7.42
C THR A 23 -8.54 -3.74 5.91
N SER A 24 -9.62 -3.16 5.37
CA SER A 24 -9.85 -3.08 3.93
C SER A 24 -8.83 -2.18 3.22
N CYS A 25 -8.50 -1.03 3.81
CA CYS A 25 -7.47 -0.12 3.29
C CYS A 25 -6.09 -0.80 3.25
N LEU A 26 -5.73 -1.55 4.29
CA LEU A 26 -4.48 -2.32 4.32
C LEU A 26 -4.47 -3.42 3.25
N ARG A 27 -5.59 -4.11 2.97
CA ARG A 27 -5.66 -5.05 1.82
C ARG A 27 -5.31 -4.37 0.52
N LYS A 28 -5.83 -3.16 0.30
CA LYS A 28 -5.58 -2.40 -0.93
C LYS A 28 -4.14 -1.92 -1.03
N PHE A 29 -3.54 -1.53 0.10
CA PHE A 29 -2.12 -1.20 0.15
C PHE A 29 -1.22 -2.34 -0.36
N SER A 30 -1.59 -3.60 -0.08
CA SER A 30 -0.87 -4.78 -0.59
C SER A 30 -1.58 -5.49 -1.74
N ALA A 31 -2.49 -4.83 -2.43
CA ALA A 31 -3.03 -5.35 -3.67
C ALA A 31 -1.93 -5.33 -4.73
N GLU A 32 -2.03 -6.25 -5.68
CA GLU A 32 -1.17 -6.22 -6.86
C GLU A 32 -1.55 -5.04 -7.75
N GLU A 33 -0.54 -4.34 -8.25
CA GLU A 33 -0.67 -3.28 -9.24
C GLU A 33 0.09 -3.67 -10.52
N MET A 34 -0.49 -3.36 -11.67
CA MET A 34 0.11 -3.64 -12.96
C MET A 34 0.95 -2.44 -13.43
N LEU A 35 2.26 -2.63 -13.56
CA LEU A 35 3.16 -1.65 -14.16
C LEU A 35 3.16 -1.82 -15.68
N CYS A 36 2.33 -1.06 -16.39
CA CYS A 36 2.17 -1.13 -17.84
C CYS A 36 2.28 0.24 -18.54
N GLU A 37 2.19 0.24 -19.87
CA GLU A 37 2.23 1.44 -20.71
C GLU A 37 3.43 2.37 -20.42
N ARG A 38 3.18 3.57 -19.88
CA ARG A 38 4.21 4.57 -19.54
C ARG A 38 4.90 4.29 -18.21
N ASN A 39 4.35 3.39 -17.38
CA ASN A 39 4.82 3.06 -16.04
C ASN A 39 5.53 1.68 -15.98
N LYS A 40 6.02 1.18 -17.12
CA LYS A 40 6.71 -0.13 -17.19
C LYS A 40 7.93 -0.18 -16.26
N PHE A 41 8.17 -1.37 -15.70
CA PHE A 41 9.31 -1.65 -14.83
C PHE A 41 10.60 -1.80 -15.64
N HIS A 42 11.69 -1.15 -15.20
CA HIS A 42 13.00 -1.37 -15.80
C HIS A 42 13.62 -2.66 -15.26
N CYS A 43 13.78 -3.67 -16.11
CA CYS A 43 14.40 -4.93 -15.73
C CYS A 43 15.90 -4.90 -16.02
N ASP A 44 16.73 -4.91 -14.97
CA ASP A 44 18.21 -4.89 -15.10
C ASP A 44 18.77 -6.13 -15.80
N HIS A 45 18.04 -7.26 -15.76
CA HIS A 45 18.44 -8.48 -16.45
C HIS A 45 18.13 -8.44 -17.95
N CYS A 46 16.98 -7.87 -18.34
CA CYS A 46 16.59 -7.74 -19.75
C CYS A 46 17.19 -6.48 -20.42
N GLY A 47 17.67 -5.52 -19.62
CA GLY A 47 18.18 -4.24 -20.09
C GLY A 47 17.11 -3.29 -20.65
N GLY A 48 15.86 -3.39 -20.20
CA GLY A 48 14.77 -2.60 -20.77
C GLY A 48 13.45 -2.62 -19.99
N LEU A 49 12.49 -1.84 -20.48
CA LEU A 49 11.16 -1.66 -19.89
C LEU A 49 10.25 -2.88 -20.16
N GLN A 50 9.70 -3.45 -19.10
CA GLN A 50 8.84 -4.62 -19.12
C GLN A 50 7.53 -4.34 -18.37
N GLU A 51 6.47 -5.00 -18.78
CA GLU A 51 5.25 -5.05 -17.98
C GLU A 51 5.50 -5.96 -16.78
N ALA A 52 5.13 -5.50 -15.58
CA ALA A 52 5.46 -6.22 -14.35
C ALA A 52 4.40 -6.00 -13.28
N GLU A 53 4.04 -7.08 -12.60
CA GLU A 53 3.16 -7.02 -11.45
C GLU A 53 3.96 -6.65 -10.22
N LYS A 54 3.52 -5.61 -9.50
CA LYS A 54 4.16 -5.13 -8.28
C LYS A 54 3.21 -5.30 -7.11
N ARG A 55 3.75 -5.72 -5.98
CA ARG A 55 3.03 -5.85 -4.71
C ARG A 55 3.90 -5.41 -3.56
N MET A 56 3.30 -4.71 -2.60
CA MET A 56 3.98 -4.31 -1.36
C MET A 56 3.56 -5.22 -0.21
N LYS A 57 4.52 -5.73 0.57
CA LYS A 57 4.29 -6.56 1.77
C LYS A 57 5.17 -6.04 2.91
N VAL A 58 4.74 -6.28 4.16
CA VAL A 58 5.46 -5.91 5.37
C VAL A 58 6.37 -7.05 5.80
N LYS A 59 7.68 -6.87 5.75
CA LYS A 59 8.63 -7.92 6.14
C LYS A 59 8.77 -8.07 7.66
N ARG A 60 8.76 -6.96 8.39
CA ARG A 60 8.87 -6.93 9.85
C ARG A 60 7.91 -5.90 10.43
N LEU A 61 7.08 -6.33 11.38
CA LEU A 61 6.16 -5.44 12.07
C LEU A 61 6.89 -4.64 13.16
N PRO A 62 6.68 -3.31 13.24
CA PRO A 62 7.20 -2.50 14.33
C PRO A 62 6.36 -2.70 15.60
N LYS A 63 6.97 -2.48 16.77
CA LYS A 63 6.24 -2.46 18.06
C LYS A 63 5.16 -1.38 18.12
N ILE A 64 5.35 -0.30 17.37
CA ILE A 64 4.40 0.80 17.22
C ILE A 64 4.18 1.00 15.71
N LEU A 65 2.98 0.70 15.24
CA LEU A 65 2.59 0.88 13.85
C LEU A 65 1.82 2.20 13.68
N THR A 66 2.39 3.13 12.93
CA THR A 66 1.72 4.38 12.57
C THR A 66 0.97 4.20 11.25
N LEU A 67 -0.34 4.45 11.26
CA LEU A 67 -1.17 4.45 10.05
C LEU A 67 -1.58 5.88 9.71
N HIS A 68 -1.07 6.38 8.58
CA HIS A 68 -1.48 7.67 8.05
C HIS A 68 -2.68 7.48 7.12
N LEU A 69 -3.85 7.95 7.56
CA LEU A 69 -5.06 7.95 6.75
C LEU A 69 -5.00 9.11 5.75
N LYS A 70 -4.83 8.83 4.45
CA LYS A 70 -4.76 9.85 3.39
C LYS A 70 -6.12 10.53 3.18
N ARG A 71 -6.49 11.42 4.09
CA ARG A 71 -7.76 12.16 4.05
C ARG A 71 -7.74 13.34 3.10
N PHE A 72 -6.63 13.64 2.43
CA PHE A 72 -6.57 14.75 1.48
C PHE A 72 -6.32 14.18 0.10
N LYS A 73 -7.27 14.37 -0.81
CA LYS A 73 -7.20 13.90 -2.19
C LYS A 73 -7.43 15.08 -3.13
N TYR A 74 -6.68 15.11 -4.22
CA TYR A 74 -6.92 16.07 -5.28
C TYR A 74 -8.15 15.63 -6.09
N THR A 75 -9.13 16.52 -6.21
CA THR A 75 -10.35 16.26 -6.99
C THR A 75 -10.31 17.13 -8.24
N GLU A 76 -10.34 16.51 -9.43
CA GLU A 76 -10.27 17.21 -10.71
C GLU A 76 -11.48 18.11 -10.94
N ASP A 77 -12.70 17.64 -10.59
CA ASP A 77 -13.96 18.40 -10.72
C ASP A 77 -13.90 19.80 -10.08
N TYR A 78 -13.12 19.95 -9.01
CA TYR A 78 -12.98 21.19 -8.27
C TYR A 78 -11.57 21.78 -8.35
N SER A 79 -10.66 21.13 -9.08
CA SER A 79 -9.25 21.50 -9.25
C SER A 79 -8.55 21.89 -7.93
N ARG A 80 -8.82 21.13 -6.85
CA ARG A 80 -8.29 21.43 -5.51
C ARG A 80 -8.14 20.19 -4.65
N LEU A 81 -7.31 20.30 -3.62
CA LEU A 81 -7.26 19.32 -2.53
C LEU A 81 -8.55 19.40 -1.70
N GLN A 82 -9.19 18.26 -1.48
CA GLN A 82 -10.38 18.13 -0.64
C GLN A 82 -10.11 17.16 0.51
N LYS A 83 -10.69 17.48 1.67
CA LYS A 83 -10.68 16.60 2.82
C LYS A 83 -11.79 15.55 2.68
N LEU A 84 -11.41 14.29 2.72
CA LEU A 84 -12.29 13.12 2.74
C LEU A 84 -12.84 12.93 4.16
N PHE A 85 -14.14 13.20 4.31
CA PHE A 85 -14.89 13.05 5.56
C PHE A 85 -15.52 11.65 5.72
N HIS A 86 -15.10 10.68 4.91
CA HIS A 86 -15.59 9.31 5.01
C HIS A 86 -15.38 8.73 6.41
N ARG A 87 -16.39 8.03 6.90
CA ARG A 87 -16.29 7.19 8.09
C ARG A 87 -15.33 6.04 7.78
N VAL A 88 -14.32 5.88 8.62
CA VAL A 88 -13.37 4.77 8.54
C VAL A 88 -13.52 3.94 9.81
N VAL A 89 -13.87 2.67 9.66
CA VAL A 89 -14.00 1.75 10.80
C VAL A 89 -12.63 1.18 11.14
N TYR A 90 -12.23 1.25 12.40
CA TYR A 90 -11.00 0.64 12.90
C TYR A 90 -11.32 -0.28 14.09
N PRO A 91 -10.84 -1.52 14.09
CA PRO A 91 -11.08 -2.44 15.20
C PRO A 91 -10.17 -2.11 16.39
N TYR A 92 -10.56 -2.55 17.58
CA TYR A 92 -9.68 -2.48 18.76
C TYR A 92 -8.47 -3.40 18.62
N HIS A 93 -8.66 -4.59 18.03
CA HIS A 93 -7.59 -5.50 17.63
C HIS A 93 -7.48 -5.53 16.11
N LEU A 94 -6.33 -5.10 15.58
CA LEU A 94 -6.05 -5.11 14.15
C LEU A 94 -5.17 -6.31 13.83
N ARG A 95 -5.62 -7.18 12.92
CA ARG A 95 -4.80 -8.25 12.37
C ARG A 95 -4.06 -7.81 11.10
N MET A 96 -2.77 -8.07 11.03
CA MET A 96 -1.88 -7.84 9.91
C MET A 96 -1.77 -9.11 9.06
N PHE A 97 -2.30 -9.07 7.85
CA PHE A 97 -2.30 -10.18 6.88
C PHE A 97 -1.42 -9.85 5.65
N ASN A 98 -0.70 -8.74 5.71
CA ASN A 98 0.07 -8.15 4.61
C ASN A 98 1.56 -8.47 4.72
N THR A 99 1.93 -9.49 5.49
CA THR A 99 3.33 -9.81 5.77
C THR A 99 3.98 -10.64 4.67
N THR A 100 5.31 -10.63 4.61
CA THR A 100 6.05 -11.56 3.76
C THR A 100 6.00 -12.98 4.32
N ASP A 101 6.18 -13.99 3.46
CA ASP A 101 6.03 -15.39 3.85
C ASP A 101 7.14 -15.84 4.83
N ASP A 102 8.25 -15.09 4.86
CA ASP A 102 9.41 -15.24 5.74
C ASP A 102 9.39 -14.30 6.97
N ALA A 103 8.27 -13.63 7.26
CA ALA A 103 8.19 -12.72 8.39
C ALA A 103 8.38 -13.47 9.73
N GLU A 104 9.30 -12.97 10.56
CA GLU A 104 9.65 -13.57 11.87
C GLU A 104 8.47 -13.58 12.87
N ASP A 105 7.53 -12.64 12.71
CA ASP A 105 6.36 -12.47 13.56
C ASP A 105 5.14 -12.08 12.69
N PRO A 106 4.49 -13.06 12.04
CA PRO A 106 3.32 -12.85 11.20
C PRO A 106 2.04 -12.90 12.04
N ASP A 107 1.89 -11.94 12.96
CA ASP A 107 0.65 -11.58 13.70
C ASP A 107 -0.40 -12.68 14.00
#